data_AF-A0A7C5N2A4-F1
#
_entry.id   AF-A0A7C5N2A4-F1
#
_cell.length_a   1.000
_cell.length_b   1.000
_cell.length_c   1.000
_cell.angle_alpha   90.00
_cell.angle_beta   90.00
_cell.angle_gamma   90.00
#
_symmetry.space_group_name_H-M   'P 1'
#
loop_
_entity.id
_entity.type
_entity.pdbx_description
1 polymer ?
#
loop_
_entity_poly.entity_id
_entity_poly.type
_entity_poly.pdbx_seq_one_letter_code
_entity_poly.pdbx_strand_id
1 'polypeptide(L)'
;MSEPTPSARPSFDGSSTGESSPERLGAHLEASLLRELMRTWRDIANTYFKGGLHPPVMRLVDGTTRLGAWDRRARCIELSRPFVMKQSWGSVVEVLKHEVAHQYAHEVLGAIDETAHGPAFRKVCALMGIDPAASGTPEVSDEGDERVLKKVADLLALAQSGNRHEAENAAALAQRLMLKHNVALADAP
;
A
#
# COMPACT_ATOMS: atom_id res chain seq x y z
N MET A 1 43.44 -51.11 -25.39
CA MET A 1 43.43 -50.42 -24.08
C MET A 1 43.90 -49.00 -24.36
N SER A 2 43.03 -48.16 -24.91
CA SER A 2 42.19 -47.18 -24.18
C SER A 2 43.01 -45.93 -23.82
N GLU A 3 42.85 -44.87 -24.61
CA GLU A 3 43.17 -43.49 -24.18
C GLU A 3 42.29 -43.09 -22.98
N PRO A 4 42.68 -42.04 -22.24
CA PRO A 4 41.82 -40.86 -22.32
C PRO A 4 42.53 -39.50 -22.36
N THR A 5 41.79 -38.62 -23.02
CA THR A 5 41.86 -37.18 -23.32
C THR A 5 42.14 -36.28 -22.10
N PRO A 6 42.83 -35.11 -22.26
CA PRO A 6 42.86 -34.10 -21.22
C PRO A 6 41.51 -33.37 -21.11
N SER A 7 40.88 -33.53 -19.95
CA SER A 7 39.61 -32.92 -19.55
C SER A 7 39.76 -31.39 -19.40
N ALA A 8 38.97 -30.66 -20.18
CA ALA A 8 38.75 -29.23 -20.03
C ALA A 8 38.12 -28.94 -18.67
N ARG A 9 38.72 -28.05 -17.89
CA ARG A 9 38.09 -27.49 -16.69
C ARG A 9 36.93 -26.59 -17.13
N PRO A 10 35.69 -26.78 -16.65
CA PRO A 10 34.69 -25.75 -16.78
C PRO A 10 35.09 -24.59 -15.86
N SER A 11 35.36 -23.44 -16.48
CA SER A 11 35.48 -22.17 -15.79
C SER A 11 34.23 -21.94 -14.94
N PHE A 12 34.48 -21.58 -13.69
CA PHE A 12 33.50 -21.26 -12.67
C PHE A 12 32.47 -20.26 -13.24
N ASP A 13 31.22 -20.71 -13.34
CA ASP A 13 30.05 -19.87 -13.56
C ASP A 13 30.11 -18.68 -12.60
N GLY A 14 30.30 -17.51 -13.20
CA GLY A 14 30.19 -16.22 -12.53
C GLY A 14 28.77 -16.03 -12.05
N SER A 15 28.52 -16.56 -10.86
CA SER A 15 27.51 -16.17 -9.89
C SER A 15 26.80 -14.86 -10.25
N SER A 16 25.58 -15.02 -10.77
CA SER A 16 24.40 -14.19 -10.53
C SER A 16 24.69 -12.74 -10.12
N THR A 17 25.08 -11.92 -11.09
CA THR A 17 24.97 -10.46 -11.01
C THR A 17 23.80 -10.03 -11.87
N GLY A 18 22.73 -9.49 -11.27
CA GLY A 18 21.81 -8.67 -12.06
C GLY A 18 20.32 -8.68 -11.71
N GLU A 19 19.89 -9.14 -10.53
CA GLU A 19 18.50 -8.97 -10.14
C GLU A 19 18.30 -8.00 -8.97
N SER A 20 18.97 -6.85 -9.04
CA SER A 20 18.52 -5.61 -8.39
C SER A 20 17.74 -4.78 -9.41
N SER A 21 16.69 -5.37 -10.00
CA SER A 21 15.86 -4.76 -11.04
C SER A 21 14.74 -3.91 -10.44
N PRO A 22 14.37 -2.74 -11.03
CA PRO A 22 13.25 -1.89 -10.61
C PRO A 22 11.93 -2.65 -10.38
N GLU A 23 11.69 -3.74 -11.12
CA GLU A 23 10.52 -4.59 -10.95
C GLU A 23 10.48 -5.28 -9.57
N ARG A 24 11.64 -5.72 -9.06
CA ARG A 24 11.72 -6.28 -7.71
C ARG A 24 11.48 -5.21 -6.66
N LEU A 25 12.05 -4.01 -6.84
CA LEU A 25 11.82 -2.91 -5.91
C LEU A 25 10.33 -2.53 -5.87
N GLY A 26 9.67 -2.52 -7.03
CA GLY A 26 8.21 -2.35 -7.15
C GLY A 26 7.44 -3.44 -6.40
N ALA A 27 7.80 -4.71 -6.57
CA ALA A 27 7.16 -5.82 -5.88
C ALA A 27 7.35 -5.79 -4.34
N HIS A 28 8.54 -5.41 -3.85
CA HIS A 28 8.79 -5.29 -2.41
C HIS A 28 8.04 -4.10 -1.80
N LEU A 29 7.93 -2.99 -2.53
CA LEU A 29 7.12 -1.84 -2.13
C LEU A 29 5.65 -2.24 -2.04
N GLU A 30 5.13 -2.92 -3.06
CA GLU A 30 3.76 -3.41 -3.09
C GLU A 30 3.45 -4.37 -1.93
N ALA A 31 4.32 -5.35 -1.69
CA ALA A 31 4.17 -6.27 -0.56
C ALA A 31 4.22 -5.54 0.79
N SER A 32 4.97 -4.45 0.89
CA SER A 32 5.02 -3.62 2.10
C SER A 32 3.75 -2.78 2.27
N LEU A 33 3.22 -2.20 1.18
CA LEU A 33 1.95 -1.49 1.18
C LEU A 33 0.78 -2.42 1.57
N LEU A 34 0.71 -3.63 1.00
CA LEU A 34 -0.33 -4.60 1.37
C LEU A 34 -0.25 -4.99 2.85
N ARG A 35 0.96 -5.15 3.40
CA ARG A 35 1.14 -5.39 4.84
C ARG A 35 0.68 -4.21 5.69
N GLU A 36 0.93 -2.99 5.23
CA GLU A 36 0.53 -1.77 5.93
C GLU A 36 -0.98 -1.54 5.88
N LEU A 37 -1.61 -1.77 4.73
CA LEU A 37 -3.06 -1.78 4.57
C LEU A 37 -3.72 -2.82 5.50
N MET A 38 -3.15 -4.02 5.60
CA MET A 38 -3.64 -5.04 6.54
C MET A 38 -3.46 -4.64 8.01
N ARG A 39 -2.35 -3.97 8.38
CA ARG A 39 -2.17 -3.42 9.74
C ARG A 39 -3.20 -2.36 10.06
N THR A 40 -3.36 -1.39 9.17
CA THR A 40 -4.34 -0.31 9.30
C THR A 40 -5.77 -0.84 9.39
N TRP A 41 -6.11 -1.84 8.58
CA TRP A 41 -7.39 -2.54 8.67
C TRP A 41 -7.61 -3.14 10.06
N ARG A 42 -6.60 -3.81 10.65
CA ARG A 42 -6.70 -4.36 12.01
C ARG A 42 -6.91 -3.25 13.03
N ASP A 43 -6.21 -2.13 12.90
CA ASP A 43 -6.33 -1.01 13.81
C ASP A 43 -7.74 -0.39 13.75
N ILE A 44 -8.30 -0.20 12.56
CA ILE A 44 -9.69 0.21 12.36
C ILE A 44 -10.64 -0.82 12.99
N ALA A 45 -10.45 -2.11 12.70
CA ALA A 45 -11.30 -3.17 13.22
C ALA A 45 -11.28 -3.26 14.76
N ASN A 46 -10.12 -3.07 15.37
CA ASN A 46 -9.97 -3.04 16.82
C ASN A 46 -10.60 -1.79 17.42
N THR A 47 -10.37 -0.63 16.82
CA THR A 47 -10.86 0.66 17.32
C THR A 47 -12.39 0.73 17.32
N TYR A 48 -13.02 0.36 16.20
CA TYR A 48 -14.47 0.56 16.04
C TYR A 48 -15.29 -0.69 16.36
N PHE A 49 -14.72 -1.88 16.20
CA PHE A 49 -15.48 -3.15 16.23
C PHE A 49 -14.90 -4.18 17.20
N LYS A 50 -13.94 -3.80 18.06
CA LYS A 50 -13.32 -4.67 19.06
C LYS A 50 -12.73 -5.96 18.49
N GLY A 51 -12.24 -5.91 17.24
CA GLY A 51 -11.71 -7.09 16.55
C GLY A 51 -12.78 -8.10 16.12
N GLY A 52 -14.06 -7.72 16.11
CA GLY A 52 -15.18 -8.59 15.72
C GLY A 52 -15.30 -8.87 14.22
N LEU A 53 -14.41 -8.33 13.39
CA LEU A 53 -14.36 -8.59 11.96
C LEU A 53 -13.34 -9.67 11.62
N HIS A 54 -13.69 -10.52 10.67
CA HIS A 54 -12.74 -11.50 10.13
C HIS A 54 -11.80 -10.82 9.14
N PRO A 55 -10.47 -11.06 9.19
CA PRO A 55 -9.54 -10.48 8.24
C PRO A 55 -9.96 -10.76 6.77
N PRO A 56 -10.00 -9.73 5.92
CA PRO A 56 -10.24 -9.89 4.50
C PRO A 56 -8.92 -10.19 3.76
N VAL A 57 -9.04 -10.60 2.50
CA VAL A 57 -7.92 -10.51 1.56
C VAL A 57 -7.73 -9.04 1.17
N MET A 58 -6.49 -8.57 1.11
CA MET A 58 -6.15 -7.24 0.59
C MET A 58 -5.57 -7.36 -0.80
N ARG A 59 -6.05 -6.54 -1.75
CA ARG A 59 -5.52 -6.49 -3.12
C ARG A 59 -5.35 -5.07 -3.62
N LEU A 60 -4.30 -4.88 -4.41
CA LEU A 60 -4.10 -3.68 -5.21
C LEU A 60 -4.47 -4.00 -6.67
N VAL A 61 -5.40 -3.22 -7.23
CA VAL A 61 -5.92 -3.42 -8.59
C VAL A 61 -5.62 -2.21 -9.47
N ASP A 62 -5.38 -2.43 -10.76
CA ASP A 62 -4.99 -1.34 -11.69
C ASP A 62 -6.17 -0.49 -12.19
N GLY A 63 -7.38 -0.79 -11.73
CA GLY A 63 -8.59 -0.05 -12.07
C GLY A 63 -8.55 1.42 -11.61
N THR A 64 -9.04 2.32 -12.46
CA THR A 64 -9.07 3.78 -12.20
C THR A 64 -10.47 4.33 -11.93
N THR A 65 -11.51 3.51 -12.13
CA THR A 65 -12.91 3.95 -12.04
C THR A 65 -13.45 3.95 -10.60
N ARG A 66 -12.81 3.22 -9.69
CA ARG A 66 -13.15 3.15 -8.26
C ARG A 66 -11.87 3.14 -7.44
N LEU A 67 -11.87 3.85 -6.31
CA LEU A 67 -10.70 3.89 -5.43
C LEU A 67 -10.60 2.67 -4.50
N GLY A 68 -11.74 2.12 -4.12
CA GLY A 68 -11.86 0.95 -3.27
C GLY A 68 -13.09 0.12 -3.63
N ALA A 69 -13.09 -1.15 -3.22
CA ALA A 69 -14.26 -2.01 -3.25
C ALA A 69 -14.15 -3.16 -2.24
N TRP A 70 -15.22 -3.37 -1.48
CA TRP A 70 -15.49 -4.62 -0.79
C TRP A 70 -16.17 -5.64 -1.72
N ASP A 71 -15.45 -6.71 -2.08
CA ASP A 71 -16.01 -7.90 -2.74
C ASP A 71 -16.48 -8.91 -1.69
N ARG A 72 -17.79 -8.99 -1.52
CA ARG A 72 -18.47 -9.92 -0.60
C ARG A 72 -18.15 -11.38 -0.87
N ARG A 73 -18.01 -11.76 -2.16
CA ARG A 73 -17.87 -13.16 -2.58
C ARG A 73 -16.45 -13.66 -2.38
N ALA A 74 -15.46 -12.81 -2.69
CA ALA A 74 -14.05 -13.11 -2.45
C ALA A 74 -13.61 -12.80 -1.02
N ARG A 75 -14.45 -12.11 -0.22
CA ARG A 75 -14.08 -11.49 1.06
C ARG A 75 -12.80 -10.66 0.93
N CYS A 76 -12.80 -9.80 -0.08
CA CYS A 76 -11.63 -9.04 -0.50
C CYS A 76 -11.92 -7.54 -0.41
N ILE A 77 -10.98 -6.79 0.17
CA ILE A 77 -10.91 -5.34 -0.01
C ILE A 77 -9.90 -5.07 -1.12
N GLU A 78 -10.38 -4.49 -2.20
CA GLU A 78 -9.58 -4.02 -3.32
C GLU A 78 -9.37 -2.51 -3.19
N LEU A 79 -8.14 -2.06 -3.42
CA LEU A 79 -7.80 -0.64 -3.52
C LEU A 79 -7.10 -0.38 -4.86
N SER A 80 -7.39 0.78 -5.45
CA SER A 80 -6.75 1.19 -6.70
C SER A 80 -5.25 1.41 -6.49
N ARG A 81 -4.41 0.65 -7.20
CA ARG A 81 -2.96 0.76 -7.15
C ARG A 81 -2.47 2.17 -7.53
N PRO A 82 -2.93 2.79 -8.64
CA PRO A 82 -2.56 4.17 -8.95
C PRO A 82 -2.93 5.17 -7.84
N PHE A 83 -4.06 4.95 -7.16
CA PHE A 83 -4.50 5.81 -6.05
C PHE A 83 -3.60 5.68 -4.83
N VAL A 84 -3.36 4.46 -4.36
CA VAL A 84 -2.52 4.20 -3.17
C VAL A 84 -1.08 4.68 -3.36
N MET A 85 -0.58 4.66 -4.60
CA MET A 85 0.77 5.12 -4.92
C MET A 85 0.91 6.65 -5.05
N LYS A 86 -0.19 7.36 -5.28
CA LYS A 86 -0.15 8.80 -5.61
C LYS A 86 -0.71 9.70 -4.51
N GLN A 87 -1.76 9.25 -3.83
CA GLN A 87 -2.44 10.07 -2.82
C GLN A 87 -1.77 9.96 -1.44
N SER A 88 -2.09 10.91 -0.57
CA SER A 88 -1.65 10.89 0.83
C SER A 88 -2.12 9.63 1.54
N TRP A 89 -1.34 9.16 2.52
CA TRP A 89 -1.72 7.99 3.32
C TRP A 89 -3.07 8.21 4.03
N GLY A 90 -3.32 9.41 4.54
CA GLY A 90 -4.63 9.76 5.12
C GLY A 90 -5.79 9.53 4.15
N SER A 91 -5.64 9.92 2.88
CA SER A 91 -6.65 9.63 1.86
C SER A 91 -6.89 8.15 1.66
N VAL A 92 -5.82 7.34 1.67
CA VAL A 92 -5.91 5.88 1.55
C VAL A 92 -6.64 5.29 2.76
N VAL A 93 -6.35 5.76 3.97
CA VAL A 93 -7.01 5.32 5.20
C VAL A 93 -8.51 5.62 5.16
N GLU A 94 -8.93 6.78 4.65
CA GLU A 94 -10.35 7.12 4.54
C GLU A 94 -11.11 6.21 3.56
N VAL A 95 -10.52 5.91 2.40
CA VAL A 95 -11.10 4.92 1.47
C VAL A 95 -11.14 3.53 2.13
N LEU A 96 -10.08 3.14 2.85
CA LEU A 96 -10.07 1.87 3.56
C LEU A 96 -11.16 1.81 4.65
N LYS A 97 -11.40 2.88 5.41
CA LYS A 97 -12.50 2.96 6.38
C LYS A 97 -13.86 2.76 5.70
N HIS A 98 -14.05 3.33 4.52
CA HIS A 98 -15.26 3.14 3.71
C HIS A 98 -15.46 1.67 3.34
N GLU A 99 -14.42 0.99 2.86
CA GLU A 99 -14.51 -0.44 2.50
C GLU A 99 -14.69 -1.35 3.72
N VAL A 100 -14.11 -0.99 4.87
CA VAL A 100 -14.36 -1.69 6.15
C VAL A 100 -15.81 -1.50 6.60
N ALA A 101 -16.41 -0.33 6.38
CA ALA A 101 -17.82 -0.11 6.69
C ALA A 101 -18.73 -1.02 5.84
N HIS A 102 -18.41 -1.18 4.55
CA HIS A 102 -19.09 -2.16 3.69
C HIS A 102 -18.91 -3.60 4.20
N GLN A 103 -17.70 -3.96 4.60
CA GLN A 103 -17.42 -5.27 5.19
C GLN A 103 -18.30 -5.51 6.42
N TYR A 104 -18.35 -4.58 7.36
CA TYR A 104 -19.13 -4.74 8.59
C TYR A 104 -20.64 -4.80 8.33
N ALA A 105 -21.16 -3.92 7.46
CA ALA A 105 -22.56 -3.95 7.07
C ALA A 105 -22.95 -5.31 6.47
N HIS A 106 -22.06 -5.91 5.67
CA HIS A 106 -22.25 -7.24 5.11
C HIS A 106 -22.10 -8.36 6.17
N GLU A 107 -20.93 -8.48 6.80
CA GLU A 107 -20.58 -9.66 7.61
C GLU A 107 -21.26 -9.68 8.99
N VAL A 108 -21.53 -8.51 9.58
CA VAL A 108 -22.05 -8.40 10.95
C VAL A 108 -23.52 -8.00 10.97
N LEU A 109 -23.93 -7.07 10.11
CA LEU A 109 -25.33 -6.62 10.03
C LEU A 109 -26.16 -7.44 9.04
N GLY A 110 -25.55 -8.29 8.22
CA GLY A 110 -26.26 -9.16 7.27
C GLY A 110 -26.90 -8.41 6.10
N ALA A 111 -26.45 -7.19 5.79
CA ALA A 111 -27.02 -6.38 4.71
C ALA A 111 -26.59 -6.90 3.33
N ILE A 112 -27.38 -7.85 2.82
CA ILE A 112 -27.19 -8.45 1.49
C ILE A 112 -28.13 -7.83 0.43
N ASP A 113 -29.34 -7.47 0.83
CA ASP A 113 -30.42 -6.99 -0.06
C ASP A 113 -30.57 -5.46 -0.10
N GLU A 114 -29.63 -4.74 0.50
CA GLU A 114 -29.58 -3.28 0.46
C GLU A 114 -28.73 -2.77 -0.71
N THR A 115 -28.99 -1.54 -1.14
CA THR A 115 -28.05 -0.81 -2.00
C THR A 115 -26.71 -0.65 -1.27
N ALA A 116 -25.62 -0.41 -2.02
CA ALA A 116 -24.27 -0.31 -1.44
C ALA A 116 -24.21 0.67 -0.25
N HIS A 117 -24.91 1.80 -0.32
CA HIS A 117 -25.00 2.79 0.76
C HIS A 117 -26.39 2.82 1.43
N GLY A 118 -26.94 1.64 1.66
CA GLY A 118 -28.21 1.42 2.35
C GLY A 118 -28.17 1.76 3.85
N PRO A 119 -29.30 1.60 4.57
CA PRO A 119 -29.41 1.88 5.99
C PRO A 119 -28.32 1.26 6.87
N ALA A 120 -27.94 0.00 6.62
CA ALA A 120 -26.91 -0.68 7.41
C ALA A 120 -25.54 -0.01 7.25
N PHE A 121 -25.16 0.30 6.01
CA PHE A 121 -23.91 1.01 5.73
C PHE A 121 -23.86 2.37 6.42
N ARG A 122 -24.92 3.18 6.29
CA ARG A 122 -24.98 4.52 6.92
C ARG A 122 -24.89 4.45 8.44
N LYS A 123 -25.49 3.42 9.05
CA LYS A 123 -25.38 3.17 10.49
C LYS A 123 -23.93 2.90 10.90
N VAL A 124 -23.19 2.14 10.09
CA VAL A 124 -21.77 1.88 10.34
C VAL A 124 -20.93 3.15 10.15
N CYS A 125 -21.19 3.94 9.10
CA CYS A 125 -20.52 5.22 8.92
C CYS A 125 -20.71 6.16 10.12
N ALA A 126 -21.94 6.25 10.64
CA ALA A 126 -22.23 7.03 11.83
C ALA A 126 -21.49 6.52 13.08
N LEU A 127 -21.36 5.19 13.24
CA LEU A 127 -20.57 4.58 14.32
C LEU A 127 -19.08 4.90 14.20
N MET A 128 -18.56 4.94 12.97
CA MET A 128 -17.15 5.24 12.70
C MET A 128 -16.84 6.75 12.70
N GLY A 129 -17.87 7.61 12.68
CA GLY A 129 -17.72 9.05 12.52
C GLY A 129 -17.23 9.47 11.13
N ILE A 130 -17.49 8.67 10.09
CA ILE A 130 -17.12 8.97 8.70
C ILE A 130 -18.35 9.40 7.90
N ASP A 131 -18.16 10.29 6.92
CA ASP A 131 -19.24 10.73 6.04
C ASP A 131 -19.59 9.63 5.02
N PRO A 132 -20.82 9.08 5.02
CA PRO A 132 -21.23 8.07 4.05
C PRO A 132 -21.27 8.60 2.60
N ALA A 133 -21.35 9.92 2.41
CA ALA A 133 -21.33 10.56 1.09
C ALA A 133 -19.91 10.74 0.53
N ALA A 134 -18.87 10.55 1.35
CA ALA A 134 -17.46 10.58 0.93
C ALA A 134 -17.15 9.40 0.02
N SER A 135 -17.64 9.50 -1.22
CA SER A 135 -17.49 8.54 -2.29
C SER A 135 -16.14 8.79 -2.96
N GLY A 136 -15.06 8.50 -2.24
CA GLY A 136 -13.74 8.35 -2.84
C GLY A 136 -13.01 9.62 -3.27
N THR A 137 -13.00 10.68 -2.49
CA THR A 137 -11.83 11.60 -2.41
C THR A 137 -12.07 12.52 -1.21
N PRO A 138 -11.45 12.26 -0.06
CA PRO A 138 -11.35 13.28 0.95
C PRO A 138 -10.28 14.28 0.49
N GLU A 139 -10.67 15.55 0.33
CA GLU A 139 -9.72 16.64 0.24
C GLU A 139 -9.07 16.84 1.62
N VAL A 140 -8.16 15.93 1.99
CA VAL A 140 -7.18 16.25 3.04
C VAL A 140 -5.96 16.77 2.33
N SER A 141 -5.93 18.09 2.12
CA SER A 141 -4.72 18.79 1.67
C SER A 141 -3.69 18.68 2.78
N ASP A 142 -2.79 17.71 2.63
CA ASP A 142 -1.52 17.62 3.35
C ASP A 142 -0.39 17.89 2.33
N GLU A 143 -0.49 19.04 1.64
CA GLU A 143 0.41 19.46 0.57
C GLU A 143 1.90 19.41 0.96
N GLY A 144 2.19 19.58 2.26
CA GLY A 144 3.55 19.46 2.81
C GLY A 144 4.07 18.03 2.75
N ASP A 145 3.27 17.07 3.20
CA ASP A 145 3.64 15.66 3.29
C ASP A 145 3.70 15.00 1.92
N GLU A 146 2.75 15.32 1.05
CA GLU A 146 2.73 14.81 -0.33
C GLU A 146 3.97 15.29 -1.11
N ARG A 147 4.40 16.53 -0.89
CA ARG A 147 5.61 17.08 -1.53
C ARG A 147 6.88 16.45 -1.00
N VAL A 148 6.93 16.09 0.28
CA VAL A 148 8.09 15.39 0.89
C VAL A 148 8.15 13.94 0.39
N LEU A 149 7.02 13.22 0.40
CA LEU A 149 6.94 11.84 -0.08
C LEU A 149 7.26 11.73 -1.57
N LYS A 150 6.74 12.65 -2.39
CA LYS A 150 7.09 12.74 -3.82
C LYS A 150 8.59 12.96 -4.02
N LYS A 151 9.19 13.84 -3.24
CA LYS A 151 10.63 14.13 -3.33
C LYS A 151 11.49 12.94 -2.89
N VAL A 152 11.04 12.17 -1.91
CA VAL A 152 11.67 10.90 -1.52
C VAL A 152 11.55 9.88 -2.66
N ALA A 153 10.39 9.75 -3.27
CA ALA A 153 10.19 8.85 -4.41
C ALA A 153 11.09 9.22 -5.61
N ASP A 154 11.17 10.51 -5.95
CA ASP A 154 12.03 11.01 -7.02
C ASP A 154 13.53 10.74 -6.73
N LEU A 155 13.95 10.90 -5.47
CA LEU A 155 15.33 10.58 -5.04
C LEU A 155 15.61 9.08 -5.07
N LEU A 156 14.65 8.22 -4.74
CA LEU A 156 14.80 6.77 -4.84
C LEU A 156 14.80 6.29 -6.29
N ALA A 157 14.14 7.00 -7.20
CA ALA A 157 14.24 6.76 -8.63
C ALA A 157 15.62 7.20 -9.17
N LEU A 158 16.13 8.36 -8.74
CA LEU A 158 17.46 8.83 -9.10
C LEU A 158 18.58 7.94 -8.49
N ALA A 159 18.30 7.31 -7.34
CA ALA A 159 19.18 6.31 -6.71
C ALA A 159 19.41 5.06 -7.59
N GLN A 160 18.65 4.91 -8.68
CA GLN A 160 18.79 3.81 -9.64
C GLN A 160 19.52 4.24 -10.93
N SER A 161 20.05 5.47 -11.01
CA SER A 161 20.78 5.92 -12.19
C SER A 161 22.10 5.17 -12.35
N GLY A 162 22.56 5.01 -13.60
CA GLY A 162 23.82 4.35 -13.93
C GLY A 162 25.06 5.11 -13.44
N ASN A 163 24.88 6.31 -12.88
CA ASN A 163 25.95 7.09 -12.28
C ASN A 163 26.03 6.78 -10.78
N ARG A 164 26.95 5.89 -10.40
CA ARG A 164 27.13 5.42 -9.01
C ARG A 164 27.17 6.55 -7.98
N HIS A 165 27.88 7.66 -8.27
CA HIS A 165 27.99 8.77 -7.34
C HIS A 165 26.66 9.51 -7.16
N GLU A 166 25.88 9.65 -8.22
CA GLU A 166 24.54 10.24 -8.17
C GLU A 166 23.56 9.33 -7.43
N ALA A 167 23.65 8.03 -7.70
CA ALA A 167 22.82 7.01 -7.07
C ALA A 167 23.00 6.97 -5.54
N GLU A 168 24.26 6.95 -5.09
CA GLU A 168 24.62 6.95 -3.67
C GLU A 168 24.17 8.24 -2.96
N ASN A 169 24.38 9.39 -3.59
CA ASN A 169 23.96 10.68 -3.05
C ASN A 169 22.43 10.78 -2.95
N ALA A 170 21.71 10.30 -3.95
CA ALA A 170 20.25 10.32 -3.99
C ALA A 170 19.64 9.40 -2.92
N ALA A 171 20.19 8.20 -2.73
CA ALA A 171 19.76 7.29 -1.66
C ALA A 171 19.99 7.88 -0.26
N ALA A 172 21.16 8.49 -0.01
CA ALA A 172 21.46 9.14 1.26
C ALA A 172 20.55 10.34 1.54
N LEU A 173 20.24 11.13 0.50
CA LEU A 173 19.29 12.23 0.58
C LEU A 173 17.87 11.75 0.89
N ALA A 174 17.41 10.67 0.25
CA ALA A 174 16.10 10.08 0.49
C ALA A 174 15.97 9.60 1.95
N GLN A 175 16.96 8.86 2.46
CA GLN A 175 16.96 8.40 3.86
C GLN A 175 16.94 9.56 4.85
N ARG A 176 17.73 10.61 4.60
CA ARG A 176 17.77 11.79 5.47
C ARG A 176 16.44 12.55 5.46
N LEU A 177 15.78 12.64 4.30
CA LEU A 177 14.47 13.29 4.20
C LEU A 177 13.41 12.50 4.97
N MET A 178 13.39 11.17 4.81
CA MET A 178 12.48 10.28 5.55
C MET A 178 12.69 10.36 7.07
N LEU A 179 13.94 10.34 7.54
CA LEU A 179 14.24 10.44 8.97
C LEU A 179 13.80 11.80 9.56
N LYS A 180 14.06 12.90 8.86
CA LYS A 180 13.63 14.23 9.30
C LYS A 180 12.10 14.36 9.37
N HIS A 181 11.40 13.77 8.41
CA HIS A 181 9.94 13.77 8.38
C HIS A 181 9.35 12.93 9.52
N ASN A 182 9.87 11.72 9.73
CA ASN A 182 9.43 10.85 10.83
C ASN A 182 9.66 11.48 12.22
N VAL A 183 10.77 12.21 12.42
CA VAL A 183 11.02 12.93 13.69
C VAL A 183 10.08 14.12 13.83
N ALA A 184 9.80 14.87 12.76
CA ALA A 184 8.86 15.99 12.80
C ALA A 184 7.41 15.55 13.09
N LEU A 185 6.99 14.38 12.59
CA LEU A 185 5.69 13.79 12.92
C LEU A 185 5.63 13.28 14.36
N ALA A 186 6.73 12.76 14.90
CA ALA A 186 6.80 12.30 16.29
C ALA A 186 6.81 13.45 17.32
N ASP A 187 7.25 14.64 16.89
CA ASP A 187 7.30 15.86 17.71
C ASP A 187 6.08 16.80 17.49
N ALA A 188 5.12 16.40 16.63
CA ALA A 188 3.88 17.14 16.46
C ALA A 188 2.95 16.94 17.69
N PRO A 189 2.42 18.01 18.30
CA PRO A 189 1.72 17.97 19.58
C PRO A 189 0.35 17.27 19.57
#